data_AF-A0A4Y2ST80-F1
#
_entry.id   AF-A0A4Y2ST80-F1
#
_cell.length_a   1.000
_cell.length_b   1.000
_cell.length_c   1.000
_cell.angle_alpha   90.00
_cell.angle_beta   90.00
_cell.angle_gamma   90.00
#
_symmetry.space_group_name_H-M   'P 1'
#
loop_
_entity.id
_entity.type
_entity.pdbx_description
1 polymer ?
#
loop_
_entity_poly.entity_id
_entity_poly.type
_entity_poly.pdbx_seq_one_letter_code
_entity_poly.pdbx_strand_id
1 'polypeptide(L)'
;MRTHLSENWRRCDITNLPVNEIYIVCSSKVNSRNNKSTNTISTWDNFRIYEYVPNALLDGFSNLIFLGCEGTVFNTGVFNGVIRSLEFKLQRPIQWIICLLHFNELPLRHIFEYIDCKSSGRSFYTGYIGRNLKGCEKMPLFAFNSSIECDLLGIDPTNLSCDQKYFLDICTAIRSGVFSSDLTKRQPGTLNSARWLTTANRILRLYISTSDPSNELITLVVFILRVYAPSWF
;
A
#
# COMPACT_ATOMS: atom_id res chain seq x y z
N MET A 1 -24.53 5.17 28.22
CA MET A 1 -24.21 5.94 27.02
C MET A 1 -23.23 5.11 26.18
N ARG A 2 -23.73 4.40 25.16
CA ARG A 2 -22.94 3.53 24.27
C ARG A 2 -22.21 4.40 23.25
N THR A 3 -20.89 4.32 23.20
CA THR A 3 -20.11 4.85 22.07
C THR A 3 -19.82 3.71 21.09
N HIS A 4 -20.55 3.71 19.98
CA HIS A 4 -20.22 2.93 18.79
C HIS A 4 -18.90 3.45 18.22
N LEU A 5 -17.86 2.60 18.21
CA LEU A 5 -16.67 2.79 17.39
C LEU A 5 -16.87 1.97 16.12
N SER A 6 -16.87 2.66 14.97
CA SER A 6 -17.06 2.06 13.66
C SER A 6 -15.88 1.13 13.30
N GLU A 7 -16.16 -0.16 13.18
CA GLU A 7 -15.29 -1.14 12.56
C GLU A 7 -15.24 -0.88 11.05
N ASN A 8 -14.19 -0.21 10.57
CA ASN A 8 -13.87 -0.16 9.14
C ASN A 8 -12.75 -1.15 8.84
N TRP A 9 -13.07 -2.44 8.92
CA TRP A 9 -12.28 -3.51 8.30
C TRP A 9 -12.99 -3.91 7.02
N ARG A 10 -12.41 -3.58 5.86
CA ARG A 10 -12.85 -4.20 4.60
C ARG A 10 -12.21 -5.59 4.54
N ARG A 11 -13.06 -6.61 4.62
CA ARG A 11 -12.77 -8.00 4.23
C ARG A 11 -12.28 -7.95 2.77
N CYS A 12 -11.14 -8.57 2.46
CA CYS A 12 -10.84 -8.86 1.07
C CYS A 12 -11.89 -9.90 0.63
N ASP A 13 -12.75 -9.53 -0.31
CA ASP A 13 -13.78 -10.42 -0.85
C ASP A 13 -13.11 -11.50 -1.71
N ILE A 14 -12.68 -12.58 -1.05
CA ILE A 14 -12.40 -13.86 -1.71
C ILE A 14 -13.75 -14.56 -1.84
N THR A 15 -14.46 -14.30 -2.94
CA THR A 15 -15.73 -14.95 -3.22
C THR A 15 -15.48 -16.38 -3.70
N ASN A 16 -15.78 -17.32 -2.80
CA ASN A 16 -15.97 -18.76 -3.01
C ASN A 16 -14.72 -19.60 -3.35
N LEU A 17 -14.05 -20.07 -2.30
CA LEU A 17 -13.33 -21.35 -2.32
C LEU A 17 -13.97 -22.29 -1.30
N PRO A 18 -14.32 -23.53 -1.66
CA PRO A 18 -15.02 -24.43 -0.76
C PRO A 18 -14.03 -25.06 0.26
N VAL A 19 -14.47 -25.06 1.52
CA VAL A 19 -14.00 -25.88 2.67
C VAL A 19 -12.77 -25.37 3.46
N ASN A 20 -13.04 -24.97 4.72
CA ASN A 20 -12.13 -24.93 5.88
C ASN A 20 -10.82 -24.11 5.81
N GLU A 21 -10.82 -22.94 5.18
CA GLU A 21 -9.66 -22.03 5.19
C GLU A 21 -9.85 -20.88 6.20
N ILE A 22 -9.04 -20.87 7.27
CA ILE A 22 -8.98 -19.73 8.21
C ILE A 22 -7.89 -18.77 7.72
N TYR A 23 -8.30 -17.62 7.18
CA TYR A 23 -7.39 -16.55 6.79
C TYR A 23 -7.09 -15.64 7.99
N ILE A 24 -5.85 -15.64 8.49
CA ILE A 24 -5.39 -14.65 9.47
C ILE A 24 -4.62 -13.55 8.73
N VAL A 25 -5.15 -12.32 8.75
CA VAL A 25 -4.43 -11.14 8.26
C VAL A 25 -3.76 -10.45 9.45
N CYS A 26 -2.46 -10.63 9.61
CA CYS A 26 -1.66 -9.86 10.57
C CYS A 26 -1.12 -8.59 9.88
N SER A 27 -1.62 -7.42 10.28
CA SER A 27 -1.08 -6.12 9.87
C SER A 27 -0.40 -5.42 11.05
N SER A 28 0.81 -4.93 10.84
CA SER A 28 1.53 -4.17 11.87
C SER A 28 1.15 -2.68 11.78
N LYS A 29 0.42 -2.16 12.78
CA LYS A 29 0.07 -0.74 12.88
C LYS A 29 0.96 -0.05 13.92
N VAL A 30 1.84 0.84 13.48
CA VAL A 30 2.55 1.79 14.37
C VAL A 30 1.69 3.06 14.45
N ASN A 31 1.05 3.30 15.60
CA ASN A 31 0.27 4.52 15.83
C ASN A 31 1.10 5.55 16.59
N SER A 32 1.64 6.55 15.89
CA SER A 32 2.27 7.73 16.49
C SER A 32 1.28 8.91 16.50
N ARG A 33 0.58 9.13 17.61
CA ARG A 33 0.11 10.45 18.12
C ARG A 33 -0.99 10.26 19.17
N ASN A 34 -0.63 10.38 20.44
CA ASN A 34 -1.23 11.32 21.39
C ASN A 34 -0.52 11.20 22.75
N ASN A 35 0.27 12.21 23.09
CA ASN A 35 0.84 12.40 24.42
C ASN A 35 -0.27 12.79 25.41
N LYS A 36 -0.88 11.79 26.05
CA LYS A 36 -1.46 11.93 27.40
C LYS A 36 -1.43 10.57 28.07
N SER A 37 -0.72 10.52 29.18
CA SER A 37 -0.33 9.32 29.91
C SER A 37 -1.52 8.51 30.41
N THR A 38 -1.65 7.29 29.90
CA THR A 38 -2.00 6.10 30.67
C THR A 38 -1.25 4.92 30.06
N ASN A 39 -0.22 4.46 30.76
CA ASN A 39 0.58 3.24 30.52
C ASN A 39 0.93 2.96 29.05
N THR A 40 1.75 3.82 28.47
CA THR A 40 2.41 3.52 27.19
C THR A 40 3.64 2.67 27.50
N ILE A 41 3.49 1.34 27.44
CA ILE A 41 4.60 0.40 27.60
C ILE A 41 5.50 0.56 26.37
N SER A 42 6.60 1.28 26.57
CA SER A 42 7.74 1.36 25.68
C SER A 42 8.73 0.24 26.03
N THR A 43 8.58 -0.93 25.40
CA THR A 43 9.56 -2.04 25.31
C THR A 43 8.89 -3.11 24.43
N TRP A 44 9.20 -3.28 23.14
CA TRP A 44 10.34 -4.04 22.60
C TRP A 44 10.63 -5.42 23.21
N ASP A 45 9.67 -6.04 23.90
CA ASP A 45 9.75 -7.45 24.30
C ASP A 45 8.44 -8.18 24.02
N ASN A 46 8.50 -9.25 23.22
CA ASN A 46 7.49 -10.30 23.13
C ASN A 46 6.07 -9.86 22.69
N PHE A 47 5.89 -9.53 21.42
CA PHE A 47 4.54 -9.56 20.81
C PHE A 47 4.07 -11.02 20.69
N ARG A 48 3.63 -11.62 21.81
CA ARG A 48 3.05 -12.95 21.84
C ARG A 48 1.61 -12.84 21.35
N ILE A 49 1.41 -12.95 20.04
CA ILE A 49 0.09 -13.21 19.43
C ILE A 49 -0.66 -14.32 20.20
N TYR A 50 0.09 -15.23 20.81
CA TYR A 50 -0.33 -16.34 21.65
C TYR A 50 -1.05 -15.99 22.96
N GLU A 51 -0.92 -14.78 23.51
CA GLU A 51 -1.72 -14.37 24.68
C GLU A 51 -3.16 -14.03 24.31
N TYR A 52 -3.41 -13.73 23.02
CA TYR A 52 -4.71 -13.33 22.51
C TYR A 52 -5.43 -14.42 21.70
N VAL A 53 -4.78 -15.55 21.43
CA VAL A 53 -5.38 -16.71 20.76
C VAL A 53 -5.55 -17.83 21.79
N PRO A 54 -6.77 -18.04 22.33
CA PRO A 54 -7.04 -19.15 23.24
C PRO A 54 -6.61 -20.48 22.62
N ASN A 55 -6.13 -21.43 23.44
CA ASN A 55 -5.72 -22.75 22.94
C ASN A 55 -6.83 -23.46 22.13
N ALA A 56 -8.11 -23.21 22.44
CA ALA A 56 -9.26 -23.72 21.68
C ALA A 56 -9.30 -23.23 20.21
N LEU A 57 -8.73 -22.06 19.90
CA LEU A 57 -8.61 -21.55 18.54
C LEU A 57 -7.49 -22.25 17.77
N LEU A 58 -6.47 -22.76 18.46
CA LEU A 58 -5.33 -23.49 17.88
C LEU A 58 -5.68 -24.88 17.38
N ASP A 59 -6.65 -25.55 18.02
CA ASP A 59 -7.21 -26.79 17.48
C ASP A 59 -7.86 -26.57 16.10
N GLY A 60 -8.43 -25.38 15.87
CA GLY A 60 -8.94 -24.96 14.56
C GLY A 60 -7.87 -24.67 13.50
N PHE A 61 -6.63 -24.38 13.92
CA PHE A 61 -5.50 -24.11 13.01
C PHE A 61 -4.73 -25.36 12.59
N SER A 62 -5.05 -26.53 13.16
CA SER A 62 -4.46 -27.82 12.74
C SER A 62 -4.58 -28.05 11.23
N ASN A 63 -5.70 -27.63 10.65
CA ASN A 63 -6.02 -27.75 9.21
C ASN A 63 -5.54 -26.55 8.36
N LEU A 64 -4.76 -25.60 8.90
CA LEU A 64 -4.34 -24.40 8.17
C LEU A 64 -3.38 -24.73 7.01
N ILE A 65 -3.85 -24.70 5.77
CA ILE A 65 -3.01 -25.02 4.60
C ILE A 65 -2.18 -23.80 4.18
N PHE A 66 -2.85 -22.65 4.01
CA PHE A 66 -2.25 -21.41 3.53
C PHE A 66 -2.37 -20.28 4.55
N LEU A 67 -1.33 -19.45 4.65
CA LEU A 67 -1.33 -18.22 5.44
C LEU A 67 -0.97 -17.01 4.57
N GLY A 68 -1.92 -16.10 4.38
CA GLY A 68 -1.67 -14.82 3.72
C GLY A 68 -1.15 -13.78 4.71
N CYS A 69 -0.01 -13.14 4.45
CA CYS A 69 0.51 -12.08 5.34
C CYS A 69 1.34 -11.02 4.62
N GLU A 70 1.63 -9.92 5.31
CA GLU A 70 2.58 -8.92 4.84
C GLU A 70 3.99 -9.52 4.81
N GLY A 71 4.78 -9.24 3.76
CA GLY A 71 6.14 -9.76 3.60
C GLY A 71 7.19 -9.14 4.52
N THR A 72 6.80 -8.58 5.67
CA THR A 72 7.72 -7.92 6.60
C THR A 72 8.58 -8.96 7.33
N VAL A 73 9.76 -8.54 7.80
CA VAL A 73 10.65 -9.39 8.61
C VAL A 73 9.96 -9.85 9.91
N PHE A 74 8.99 -9.08 10.41
CA PHE A 74 8.18 -9.48 11.56
C PHE A 74 7.35 -10.74 11.29
N ASN A 75 6.83 -10.90 10.08
CA ASN A 75 6.04 -12.07 9.70
C ASN A 75 6.93 -13.22 9.18
N THR A 76 7.89 -12.88 8.32
CA THR A 76 8.69 -13.84 7.51
C THR A 76 10.09 -14.14 8.08
N GLY A 77 10.48 -13.46 9.16
CA GLY A 77 11.81 -13.58 9.75
C GLY A 77 12.13 -15.02 10.17
N VAL A 78 13.34 -15.47 9.82
CA VAL A 78 13.86 -16.80 10.17
C VAL A 78 13.91 -17.00 11.69
N PHE A 79 14.14 -15.91 12.43
CA PHE A 79 14.15 -15.86 13.90
C PHE A 79 12.98 -14.99 14.37
N ASN A 80 12.15 -15.54 15.28
CA ASN A 80 10.99 -14.86 15.89
C ASN A 80 9.92 -14.35 14.90
N GLY A 81 9.96 -14.76 13.63
CA GLY A 81 8.88 -14.45 12.69
C GLY A 81 7.57 -15.10 13.12
N VAL A 82 6.44 -14.43 12.87
CA VAL A 82 5.10 -14.96 13.20
C VAL A 82 4.86 -16.30 12.51
N ILE A 83 5.19 -16.42 11.21
CA ILE A 83 5.06 -17.67 10.46
C ILE A 83 5.91 -18.76 11.13
N ARG A 84 7.20 -18.46 11.38
CA ARG A 84 8.12 -19.44 11.97
C ARG A 84 7.64 -19.93 13.33
N SER A 85 7.10 -19.03 14.13
CA SER A 85 6.58 -19.34 15.45
C SER A 85 5.30 -20.19 15.39
N LEU A 86 4.44 -19.96 14.39
CA LEU A 86 3.28 -20.82 14.09
C LEU A 86 3.71 -22.22 13.62
N GLU A 87 4.70 -22.33 12.73
CA GLU A 87 5.23 -23.62 12.27
C GLU A 87 5.77 -24.47 13.43
N PHE A 88 6.51 -23.86 14.36
CA PHE A 88 6.99 -24.54 15.57
C PHE A 88 5.84 -25.05 16.43
N LYS A 89 4.73 -24.32 16.53
CA LYS A 89 3.58 -24.74 17.34
C LYS A 89 2.77 -25.84 16.65
N LEU A 90 2.59 -25.75 15.34
CA LEU A 90 1.89 -26.75 14.53
C LEU A 90 2.74 -27.98 14.20
N GLN A 91 4.06 -27.94 14.50
CA GLN A 91 5.02 -29.01 14.22
C GLN A 91 5.05 -29.40 12.73
N ARG A 92 4.81 -28.43 11.84
CA ARG A 92 4.89 -28.60 10.38
C ARG A 92 5.16 -27.28 9.67
N PRO A 93 5.73 -27.32 8.46
CA PRO A 93 5.80 -26.12 7.63
C PRO A 93 4.40 -25.64 7.23
N ILE A 94 4.24 -24.33 7.10
CA ILE A 94 3.01 -23.68 6.63
C ILE A 94 3.31 -23.09 5.25
N GLN A 95 2.43 -23.30 4.28
CA GLN A 95 2.54 -22.57 3.01
C GLN A 95 2.04 -21.15 3.25
N TRP A 96 2.82 -20.15 2.84
CA TRP A 96 2.44 -18.75 3.03
C TRP A 96 2.53 -17.96 1.74
N ILE A 97 1.59 -17.03 1.59
CA ILE A 97 1.46 -16.19 0.41
C ILE A 97 1.70 -14.75 0.86
N ILE A 98 2.66 -14.08 0.23
CA ILE A 98 2.96 -12.68 0.51
C ILE A 98 1.87 -11.81 -0.13
N CYS A 99 1.43 -10.81 0.61
CA CYS A 99 0.58 -9.75 0.07
C CYS A 99 1.26 -9.07 -1.14
N LEU A 100 0.73 -9.33 -2.33
CA LEU A 100 1.24 -8.79 -3.60
C LEU A 100 1.27 -7.25 -3.61
N LEU A 101 0.31 -6.60 -2.95
CA LEU A 101 0.25 -5.15 -2.86
C LEU A 101 1.49 -4.57 -2.18
N HIS A 102 1.88 -5.09 -1.00
CA HIS A 102 3.10 -4.64 -0.31
C HIS A 102 4.37 -4.97 -1.10
N PHE A 103 4.38 -6.09 -1.82
CA PHE A 103 5.49 -6.41 -2.72
C PHE A 103 5.61 -5.37 -3.85
N ASN A 104 4.49 -4.95 -4.44
CA ASN A 104 4.45 -3.94 -5.49
C ASN A 104 4.88 -2.54 -5.01
N GLU A 105 4.68 -2.22 -3.72
CA GLU A 105 5.16 -0.97 -3.14
C GLU A 105 6.70 -0.86 -3.09
N LEU A 106 7.43 -1.98 -2.97
CA LEU A 106 8.88 -1.99 -2.79
C LEU A 106 9.66 -1.52 -4.04
N PRO A 107 9.38 -2.00 -5.27
CA PRO A 107 10.00 -1.47 -6.48
C PRO A 107 9.77 0.04 -6.66
N LEU A 108 8.52 0.51 -6.47
CA LEU A 108 8.20 1.93 -6.57
C LEU A 108 8.98 2.75 -5.54
N ARG A 109 9.11 2.21 -4.32
CA ARG A 109 9.91 2.82 -3.26
C ARG A 109 11.37 2.99 -3.66
N HIS A 110 12.00 1.92 -4.13
CA HIS A 110 13.42 1.94 -4.46
C HIS A 110 13.75 2.83 -5.65
N ILE A 111 12.93 2.82 -6.70
CA ILE A 111 13.14 3.72 -7.84
C ILE A 111 12.92 5.19 -7.42
N PHE A 112 11.93 5.45 -6.58
CA PHE A 112 11.69 6.80 -6.06
C PHE A 112 12.84 7.29 -5.17
N GLU A 113 13.32 6.46 -4.25
CA GLU A 113 14.50 6.76 -3.42
C GLU A 113 15.73 7.06 -4.29
N TYR A 114 15.99 6.21 -5.29
CA TYR A 114 17.12 6.39 -6.20
C TYR A 114 17.03 7.71 -6.97
N ILE A 115 15.84 8.07 -7.47
CA ILE A 115 15.63 9.27 -8.28
C ILE A 115 15.61 10.54 -7.41
N ASP A 116 14.82 10.56 -6.32
CA ASP A 116 14.62 11.75 -5.50
C ASP A 116 15.82 12.05 -4.60
N CYS A 117 16.48 11.02 -4.05
CA CYS A 117 17.57 11.20 -3.09
C CYS A 117 18.96 11.24 -3.74
N LYS A 118 19.07 11.10 -5.07
CA LYS A 118 20.34 11.05 -5.83
C LYS A 118 21.30 12.19 -5.49
N SER A 119 20.77 13.39 -5.25
CA SER A 119 21.56 14.61 -5.03
C SER A 119 21.62 15.08 -3.57
N SER A 120 20.86 14.48 -2.66
CA SER A 120 20.66 15.01 -1.30
C SER A 120 21.22 14.13 -0.18
N GLY A 121 21.50 12.84 -0.43
CA GLY A 121 22.02 11.91 0.59
C GLY A 121 21.15 11.80 1.86
N ARG A 122 19.91 12.30 1.80
CA ARG A 122 19.00 12.50 2.94
C ARG A 122 17.71 11.70 2.76
N SER A 123 16.90 11.70 3.82
CA SER A 123 15.59 11.06 3.93
C SER A 123 14.66 11.31 2.72
N PHE A 124 13.64 10.45 2.58
CA PHE A 124 12.55 10.60 1.62
C PHE A 124 12.03 12.03 1.47
N TYR A 125 11.60 12.35 0.25
CA TYR A 125 10.91 13.59 -0.10
C TYR A 125 11.76 14.85 0.05
N THR A 126 13.08 14.72 0.01
CA THR A 126 14.02 15.85 0.11
C THR A 126 14.49 16.35 -1.25
N GLY A 127 14.39 15.52 -2.29
CA GLY A 127 14.72 15.90 -3.66
C GLY A 127 13.69 16.83 -4.28
N TYR A 128 13.96 17.23 -5.51
CA TYR A 128 13.09 18.15 -6.25
C TYR A 128 11.68 17.57 -6.40
N ILE A 129 11.55 16.32 -6.83
CA ILE A 129 10.25 15.67 -7.05
C ILE A 129 9.51 15.57 -5.73
N GLY A 130 10.16 15.02 -4.70
CA GLY A 130 9.59 14.80 -3.38
C GLY A 130 9.11 16.07 -2.68
N ARG A 131 9.80 17.20 -2.88
CA ARG A 131 9.31 18.50 -2.39
C ARG A 131 8.06 18.96 -3.13
N ASN A 132 8.02 18.81 -4.45
CA ASN A 132 6.87 19.19 -5.27
C ASN A 132 5.66 18.25 -5.11
N LEU A 133 5.89 17.01 -4.64
CA LEU A 133 4.78 16.14 -4.22
C LEU A 133 3.97 16.77 -3.07
N LYS A 134 4.55 17.66 -2.25
CA LYS A 134 3.81 18.43 -1.24
C LYS A 134 3.14 19.63 -1.94
N GLY A 135 1.82 19.65 -1.99
CA GLY A 135 1.07 20.75 -2.60
C GLY A 135 0.68 20.54 -4.06
N CYS A 136 1.06 19.42 -4.70
CA CYS A 136 0.67 19.10 -6.09
C CYS A 136 -0.85 19.12 -6.33
N GLU A 137 -1.67 18.95 -5.28
CA GLU A 137 -3.13 19.07 -5.37
C GLU A 137 -3.62 20.47 -5.73
N LYS A 138 -2.82 21.50 -5.44
CA LYS A 138 -3.17 22.91 -5.69
C LYS A 138 -2.69 23.40 -7.05
N MET A 139 -1.85 22.61 -7.73
CA MET A 139 -1.30 22.99 -9.03
C MET A 139 -2.38 22.84 -10.12
N PRO A 140 -2.38 23.74 -11.12
CA PRO A 140 -3.26 23.59 -12.28
C PRO A 140 -2.93 22.31 -13.05
N LEU A 141 -3.89 21.81 -13.82
CA LEU A 141 -3.64 20.72 -14.75
C LEU A 141 -3.22 21.30 -16.10
N PHE A 142 -2.23 20.68 -16.73
CA PHE A 142 -1.80 20.99 -18.08
C PHE A 142 -2.21 19.85 -19.01
N ALA A 143 -2.77 20.23 -20.17
CA ALA A 143 -2.96 19.28 -21.25
C ALA A 143 -1.58 18.78 -21.72
N PHE A 144 -1.36 17.47 -21.69
CA PHE A 144 -0.16 16.85 -22.25
C PHE A 144 -0.55 16.14 -23.56
N ASN A 145 0.33 16.20 -24.57
CA ASN A 145 0.07 15.63 -25.90
C ASN A 145 0.54 14.16 -26.04
N SER A 146 1.25 13.62 -25.04
CA SER A 146 1.88 12.30 -25.12
C SER A 146 1.13 11.27 -24.27
N SER A 147 0.35 10.39 -24.92
CA SER A 147 -0.19 9.22 -24.25
C SER A 147 0.93 8.26 -23.85
N ILE A 148 0.87 7.74 -22.62
CA ILE A 148 1.74 6.67 -22.16
C ILE A 148 0.90 5.40 -22.09
N GLU A 149 1.38 4.35 -22.76
CA GLU A 149 0.74 3.04 -22.77
C GLU A 149 0.68 2.45 -21.35
N CYS A 150 -0.48 1.90 -21.00
CA CYS A 150 -0.81 1.37 -19.68
C CYS A 150 -1.87 0.29 -19.84
N ASP A 151 -1.54 -0.94 -19.43
CA ASP A 151 -2.42 -2.10 -19.51
C ASP A 151 -3.37 -2.16 -18.32
N LEU A 152 -4.44 -1.38 -18.40
CA LEU A 152 -5.55 -1.38 -17.43
C LEU A 152 -6.80 -1.95 -18.11
N LEU A 153 -6.92 -3.28 -18.12
CA LEU A 153 -8.02 -3.96 -18.80
C LEU A 153 -9.17 -4.27 -17.84
N GLY A 154 -10.36 -3.75 -18.16
CA GLY A 154 -11.64 -4.25 -17.64
C GLY A 154 -11.88 -4.14 -16.13
N ILE A 155 -11.12 -3.31 -15.42
CA ILE A 155 -11.25 -3.16 -13.96
C ILE A 155 -12.63 -2.58 -13.62
N ASP A 156 -13.41 -3.32 -12.85
CA ASP A 156 -14.68 -2.83 -12.30
C ASP A 156 -14.41 -1.87 -11.13
N PRO A 157 -14.74 -0.56 -11.25
CA PRO A 157 -14.46 0.39 -10.20
C PRO A 157 -15.38 0.25 -8.98
N THR A 158 -16.46 -0.53 -9.01
CA THR A 158 -17.47 -0.58 -7.94
C THR A 158 -16.87 -0.87 -6.55
N ASN A 159 -16.00 -1.87 -6.46
CA ASN A 159 -15.41 -2.35 -5.20
C ASN A 159 -14.14 -1.59 -4.76
N LEU A 160 -13.66 -0.64 -5.56
CA LEU A 160 -12.44 0.11 -5.27
C LEU A 160 -12.63 1.13 -4.13
N SER A 161 -11.59 1.29 -3.31
CA SER A 161 -11.50 2.41 -2.35
C SER A 161 -11.33 3.76 -3.06
N CYS A 162 -11.52 4.87 -2.34
CA CYS A 162 -11.38 6.20 -2.92
C CYS A 162 -9.99 6.44 -3.54
N ASP A 163 -8.93 6.01 -2.87
CA ASP A 163 -7.55 6.18 -3.36
C ASP A 163 -7.27 5.32 -4.60
N GLN A 164 -7.83 4.11 -4.66
CA GLN A 164 -7.73 3.22 -5.83
C GLN A 164 -8.55 3.72 -7.02
N LYS A 165 -9.75 4.28 -6.78
CA LYS A 165 -10.56 4.94 -7.83
C LYS A 165 -9.81 6.11 -8.42
N TYR A 166 -9.21 6.96 -7.56
CA TYR A 166 -8.37 8.05 -8.02
C TYR A 166 -7.22 7.53 -8.88
N PHE A 167 -6.54 6.47 -8.42
CA PHE A 167 -5.42 5.87 -9.14
C PHE A 167 -5.81 5.33 -10.52
N LEU A 168 -6.94 4.62 -10.61
CA LEU A 168 -7.47 4.12 -11.88
C LEU A 168 -7.83 5.26 -12.84
N ASP A 169 -8.54 6.27 -12.33
CA ASP A 169 -8.99 7.42 -13.12
C ASP A 169 -7.80 8.23 -13.66
N ILE A 170 -6.78 8.48 -12.83
CA ILE A 170 -5.61 9.25 -13.26
C ILE A 170 -4.73 8.46 -14.24
N CYS A 171 -4.56 7.15 -14.07
CA CYS A 171 -3.86 6.33 -15.05
C CYS A 171 -4.59 6.31 -16.40
N THR A 172 -5.93 6.21 -16.36
CA THR A 172 -6.77 6.25 -17.56
C THR A 172 -6.70 7.62 -18.26
N ALA A 173 -6.69 8.71 -17.49
CA ALA A 173 -6.51 10.05 -18.01
C ALA A 173 -5.13 10.21 -18.67
N ILE A 174 -4.06 9.71 -18.03
CA ILE A 174 -2.71 9.78 -18.60
C ILE A 174 -2.59 8.97 -19.89
N ARG A 175 -3.20 7.78 -19.92
CA ARG A 175 -3.23 6.92 -21.12
C ARG A 175 -4.01 7.55 -22.28
N SER A 176 -5.15 8.18 -21.99
CA SER A 176 -6.04 8.73 -23.02
C SER A 176 -5.70 10.17 -23.43
N GLY A 177 -4.94 10.91 -22.62
CA GLY A 177 -4.73 12.34 -22.81
C GLY A 177 -5.93 13.21 -22.40
N VAL A 178 -7.02 12.61 -21.91
CA VAL A 178 -8.28 13.32 -21.62
C VAL A 178 -8.54 13.35 -20.12
N PHE A 179 -8.80 14.54 -19.59
CA PHE A 179 -9.11 14.75 -18.17
C PHE A 179 -10.58 15.01 -17.95
N SER A 180 -11.19 14.30 -17.00
CA SER A 180 -12.52 14.66 -16.51
C SER A 180 -12.45 15.87 -15.57
N SER A 181 -13.49 16.70 -15.59
CA SER A 181 -13.65 17.81 -14.63
C SER A 181 -13.59 17.33 -13.17
N ASP A 182 -14.06 16.11 -12.92
CA ASP A 182 -14.12 15.54 -11.58
C ASP A 182 -12.74 15.17 -11.06
N LEU A 183 -11.86 14.61 -11.90
CA LEU A 183 -10.49 14.27 -11.52
C LEU A 183 -9.71 15.51 -11.06
N THR A 184 -10.00 16.68 -11.65
CA THR A 184 -9.35 17.95 -11.30
C THR A 184 -9.61 18.37 -9.86
N LYS A 185 -10.83 18.11 -9.36
CA LYS A 185 -11.32 18.51 -8.03
C LYS A 185 -10.97 17.50 -6.94
N ARG A 186 -10.65 16.25 -7.31
CA ARG A 186 -10.35 15.18 -6.36
C ARG A 186 -8.95 15.33 -5.77
N GLN A 187 -8.83 15.00 -4.49
CA GLN A 187 -7.57 14.98 -3.76
C GLN A 187 -6.84 13.65 -3.97
N PRO A 188 -5.54 13.64 -4.32
CA PRO A 188 -4.76 12.41 -4.53
C PRO A 188 -4.45 11.64 -3.22
N GLY A 189 -4.90 12.14 -2.07
CA GLY A 189 -4.61 11.60 -0.74
C GLY A 189 -3.46 12.33 -0.03
N THR A 190 -3.43 12.22 1.31
CA THR A 190 -2.39 12.85 2.15
C THR A 190 -1.10 12.04 2.11
N LEU A 191 0.01 12.68 1.72
CA LEU A 191 1.33 12.05 1.65
C LEU A 191 1.68 11.35 2.98
N ASN A 192 2.02 10.06 2.92
CA ASN A 192 2.43 9.26 4.05
C ASN A 192 3.58 8.34 3.61
N SER A 193 4.66 8.29 4.39
CA SER A 193 5.84 7.46 4.11
C SER A 193 5.57 5.95 4.11
N ALA A 194 4.42 5.51 4.63
CA ALA A 194 4.01 4.10 4.69
C ALA A 194 2.95 3.72 3.65
N ARG A 195 2.44 4.65 2.83
CA ARG A 195 1.37 4.36 1.85
C ARG A 195 1.81 4.75 0.45
N TRP A 196 2.33 3.79 -0.29
CA TRP A 196 2.93 4.06 -1.61
C TRP A 196 1.92 4.30 -2.71
N LEU A 197 0.69 3.79 -2.58
CA LEU A 197 -0.40 4.15 -3.50
C LEU A 197 -0.65 5.67 -3.51
N THR A 198 -0.65 6.32 -2.34
CA THR A 198 -0.82 7.77 -2.25
C THR A 198 0.36 8.51 -2.88
N THR A 199 1.58 7.99 -2.72
CA THR A 199 2.76 8.55 -3.39
C THR A 199 2.66 8.40 -4.90
N ALA A 200 2.23 7.25 -5.42
CA ALA A 200 1.96 7.04 -6.84
C ALA A 200 0.92 8.03 -7.37
N ASN A 201 -0.22 8.17 -6.69
CA ASN A 201 -1.26 9.15 -7.03
C ASN A 201 -0.72 10.58 -7.11
N ARG A 202 0.13 10.97 -6.17
CA ARG A 202 0.73 12.31 -6.15
C ARG A 202 1.80 12.50 -7.21
N ILE A 203 2.57 11.47 -7.57
CA ILE A 203 3.52 11.51 -8.70
C ILE A 203 2.77 11.71 -10.01
N LEU A 204 1.71 10.93 -10.25
CA LEU A 204 0.87 11.08 -11.43
C LEU A 204 0.18 12.45 -11.46
N ARG A 205 -0.30 12.94 -10.31
CA ARG A 205 -0.86 14.30 -10.20
C ARG A 205 0.17 15.38 -10.52
N LEU A 206 1.40 15.24 -10.03
CA LEU A 206 2.48 16.18 -10.32
C LEU A 206 2.82 16.19 -11.81
N TYR A 207 2.87 15.03 -12.46
CA TYR A 207 3.12 14.91 -13.90
C TYR A 207 2.09 15.70 -14.73
N ILE A 208 0.80 15.48 -14.47
CA ILE A 208 -0.28 16.20 -15.19
C ILE A 208 -0.38 17.68 -14.80
N SER A 209 0.36 18.10 -13.78
CA SER A 209 0.48 19.49 -13.33
C SER A 209 1.79 20.16 -13.74
N THR A 210 2.61 19.49 -14.56
CA THR A 210 3.90 20.00 -15.03
C THR A 210 3.89 20.08 -16.56
N SER A 211 4.04 21.29 -17.11
CA SER A 211 4.02 21.51 -18.57
C SER A 211 5.23 20.90 -19.29
N ASP A 212 6.38 20.88 -18.62
CA ASP A 212 7.65 20.31 -19.12
C ASP A 212 8.24 19.38 -18.05
N PRO A 213 7.79 18.11 -17.98
CA PRO A 213 8.21 17.18 -16.95
C PRO A 213 9.65 16.72 -17.17
N SER A 214 10.45 16.66 -16.11
CA SER A 214 11.83 16.17 -16.20
C SER A 214 11.87 14.68 -16.56
N ASN A 215 12.98 14.22 -17.15
CA ASN A 215 13.19 12.81 -17.50
C ASN A 215 13.03 11.88 -16.29
N GLU A 216 13.42 12.34 -15.10
CA GLU A 216 13.25 11.63 -13.84
C GLU A 216 11.76 11.44 -13.48
N LEU A 217 10.95 12.49 -13.63
CA LEU A 217 9.51 12.42 -13.39
C LEU A 217 8.82 11.52 -14.42
N ILE A 218 9.20 11.64 -15.69
CA ILE A 218 8.71 10.76 -16.77
C ILE A 218 9.04 9.30 -16.45
N THR A 219 10.27 9.01 -16.00
CA THR A 219 10.70 7.64 -15.64
C THR A 219 9.80 7.05 -14.54
N LEU A 220 9.49 7.82 -13.49
CA LEU A 220 8.58 7.38 -12.43
C LEU A 220 7.16 7.12 -12.96
N VAL A 221 6.64 8.00 -13.81
CA VAL A 221 5.29 7.88 -14.39
C VAL A 221 5.19 6.63 -15.27
N VAL A 222 6.19 6.41 -16.14
CA VAL A 222 6.25 5.21 -16.99
C VAL A 222 6.31 3.95 -16.13
N PHE A 223 7.14 3.94 -15.08
CA PHE A 223 7.19 2.82 -14.14
C PHE A 223 5.84 2.57 -13.48
N ILE A 224 5.17 3.63 -13.02
CA ILE A 224 3.86 3.51 -12.37
C ILE A 224 2.82 2.93 -13.35
N LEU A 225 2.77 3.42 -14.58
CA LEU A 225 1.78 3.00 -15.58
C LEU A 225 2.05 1.59 -16.14
N ARG A 226 3.31 1.20 -16.32
CA ARG A 226 3.66 -0.08 -16.96
C ARG A 226 3.88 -1.22 -15.99
N VAL A 227 4.21 -0.92 -14.73
CA VAL A 227 4.56 -1.95 -13.74
C VAL A 227 3.65 -1.85 -12.52
N TYR A 228 3.59 -0.69 -11.88
CA TYR A 228 2.88 -0.55 -10.60
C TYR A 228 1.36 -0.72 -10.76
N ALA A 229 0.75 -0.05 -11.76
CA ALA A 229 -0.70 -0.07 -11.96
C ALA A 229 -1.22 -1.46 -12.40
N PRO A 230 -0.62 -2.13 -13.40
CA PRO A 230 -1.05 -3.48 -13.78
C PRO A 230 -0.81 -4.53 -12.70
N SER A 231 0.16 -4.32 -11.79
CA SER A 231 0.40 -5.22 -10.65
C SER A 231 -0.52 -4.94 -9.45
N TRP A 232 -1.20 -3.79 -9.45
CA TRP A 232 -2.07 -3.36 -8.35
C TRP A 232 -3.53 -3.80 -8.53
N PHE A 233 -4.00 -3.81 -9.78
CA PHE A 233 -5.36 -4.17 -10.16
C PHE A 233 -5.42 -5.55 -10.79
#